data_AF-A0A6N9R6Q2-F1
#
_entry.id   AF-A0A6N9R6Q2-F1
#
_cell.length_a   1.000
_cell.length_b   1.000
_cell.length_c   1.000
_cell.angle_alpha   90.00
_cell.angle_beta   90.00
_cell.angle_gamma   90.00
#
_symmetry.space_group_name_H-M   'P 1'
#
loop_
_entity.id
_entity.type
_entity.pdbx_description
1 polymer ?
#
loop_
_entity_poly.entity_id
_entity_poly.type
_entity_poly.pdbx_seq_one_letter_code
_entity_poly.pdbx_strand_id
1 'polypeptide(L)'
;MLKKAKAEMGTGAAPRSGDLAKMVRDSSHQIWLAGLGAFARAQAEGTKVFETLVKHGEHLERKTRQAASDTAAAARGAAKATAKEMQDMAGGTWDKLEQVFEDRVARALSKLGIFTQNDVQRLAVRVDELSAAVNRLLKSTGGTSKAGGTPGFKPVKKPAAKKSAAKGARKPPSAPKSARRQSA
;
A
#
# COMPACT_ATOMS: atom_id res chain seq x y z
N MET A 1 27.45 -6.96 -72.69
CA MET A 1 28.93 -7.07 -72.68
C MET A 1 29.33 -7.86 -71.42
N LEU A 2 29.81 -9.11 -71.54
CA LEU A 2 29.84 -10.05 -70.38
C LEU A 2 31.03 -11.05 -70.40
N LYS A 3 32.19 -10.68 -70.96
CA LYS A 3 33.30 -11.64 -71.21
C LYS A 3 34.70 -11.23 -70.69
N LYS A 4 34.80 -10.28 -69.76
CA LYS A 4 36.10 -9.77 -69.22
C LYS A 4 36.15 -9.65 -67.69
N ALA A 5 35.68 -10.68 -66.98
CA ALA A 5 35.61 -10.69 -65.50
C ALA A 5 35.98 -12.06 -64.87
N LYS A 6 36.68 -12.94 -65.58
CA LYS A 6 37.01 -14.31 -65.11
C LYS A 6 38.46 -14.74 -65.46
N ALA A 7 39.42 -13.83 -65.30
CA ALA A 7 40.83 -14.04 -65.65
C ALA A 7 41.84 -13.62 -64.57
N GLU A 8 41.38 -13.03 -63.46
CA GLU A 8 42.23 -12.45 -62.38
C GLU A 8 41.99 -13.16 -61.05
N MET A 9 42.06 -14.49 -61.02
CA MET A 9 41.96 -15.25 -59.77
C MET A 9 42.66 -16.61 -59.88
N GLY A 10 44.00 -16.63 -59.70
CA GLY A 10 44.75 -17.88 -59.73
C GLY A 10 46.27 -17.76 -59.73
N THR A 11 46.86 -17.41 -58.58
CA THR A 11 48.12 -18.01 -58.05
C THR A 11 48.33 -17.50 -56.63
N GLY A 12 48.51 -18.39 -55.66
CA GLY A 12 48.78 -18.04 -54.26
C GLY A 12 49.57 -19.15 -53.57
N ALA A 13 50.77 -18.83 -53.09
CA ALA A 13 51.60 -19.75 -52.32
C ALA A 13 51.15 -19.81 -50.85
N ALA A 14 51.33 -20.96 -50.20
CA ALA A 14 50.93 -21.14 -48.80
C ALA A 14 51.71 -20.21 -47.85
N PRO A 15 51.06 -19.49 -46.92
CA PRO A 15 51.72 -18.60 -45.97
C PRO A 15 52.54 -19.41 -44.95
N ARG A 16 53.71 -18.88 -44.57
CA ARG A 16 54.55 -19.49 -43.54
C ARG A 16 54.00 -19.19 -42.15
N SER A 17 54.30 -20.03 -41.16
CA SER A 17 53.76 -19.92 -39.78
C SER A 17 54.04 -18.56 -39.14
N GLY A 18 55.19 -17.95 -39.44
CA GLY A 18 55.55 -16.61 -38.97
C GLY A 18 54.73 -15.47 -39.59
N ASP A 19 53.99 -15.71 -40.67
CA ASP A 19 53.06 -14.74 -41.28
C ASP A 19 51.63 -14.94 -40.78
N LEU A 20 51.21 -16.20 -40.58
CA LEU A 20 49.97 -16.53 -39.87
C LEU A 20 49.94 -15.90 -38.46
N ALA A 21 51.05 -15.94 -37.73
CA ALA A 21 51.17 -15.30 -36.41
C ALA A 21 51.00 -13.77 -36.48
N LYS A 22 51.50 -13.10 -37.53
CA LYS A 22 51.27 -11.66 -37.76
C LYS A 22 49.79 -11.41 -38.08
N MET A 23 49.21 -12.15 -39.03
CA MET A 23 47.82 -12.01 -39.45
C MET A 23 46.83 -12.18 -38.28
N VAL A 24 47.07 -13.14 -37.37
CA VAL A 24 46.25 -13.32 -36.16
C VAL A 24 46.41 -12.14 -35.21
N ARG A 25 47.64 -11.66 -34.94
CA ARG A 25 47.88 -10.47 -34.10
C ARG A 25 47.20 -9.22 -34.68
N ASP A 26 47.35 -9.01 -35.98
CA ASP A 26 46.90 -7.81 -36.68
C ASP A 26 45.37 -7.81 -36.81
N SER A 27 44.76 -8.98 -37.04
CA SER A 27 43.30 -9.19 -36.94
C SER A 27 42.78 -8.95 -35.52
N SER A 28 43.42 -9.49 -34.48
CA SER A 28 43.06 -9.22 -33.09
C SER A 28 43.15 -7.73 -32.73
N HIS A 29 44.16 -7.02 -33.26
CA HIS A 29 44.29 -5.57 -33.08
C HIS A 29 43.19 -4.80 -33.84
N GLN A 30 42.83 -5.21 -35.06
CA GLN A 30 41.70 -4.64 -35.80
C GLN A 30 40.37 -4.87 -35.07
N ILE A 31 40.13 -6.06 -34.51
CA ILE A 31 38.95 -6.39 -33.71
C ILE A 31 38.90 -5.52 -32.45
N TRP A 32 40.03 -5.31 -31.77
CA TRP A 32 40.12 -4.43 -30.60
C TRP A 32 39.81 -2.97 -30.95
N LEU A 33 40.42 -2.44 -32.03
CA LEU A 33 40.18 -1.07 -32.49
C LEU A 33 38.74 -0.87 -32.98
N ALA A 34 38.15 -1.88 -33.66
CA ALA A 34 36.76 -1.86 -34.07
C ALA A 34 35.80 -1.89 -32.87
N GLY A 35 36.10 -2.70 -31.84
CA GLY A 35 35.36 -2.73 -30.58
C GLY A 35 35.41 -1.40 -29.83
N LEU A 36 36.60 -0.79 -29.74
CA LEU A 36 36.79 0.51 -29.09
C LEU A 36 36.10 1.65 -29.86
N GLY A 37 36.16 1.62 -31.20
CA GLY A 37 35.43 2.55 -32.07
C GLY A 37 33.91 2.40 -32.00
N ALA A 38 33.41 1.16 -31.94
CA ALA A 38 31.99 0.87 -31.75
C ALA A 38 31.50 1.33 -30.37
N PHE A 39 32.29 1.13 -29.31
CA PHE A 39 31.99 1.62 -27.97
C PHE A 39 31.96 3.17 -27.93
N ALA A 40 32.97 3.84 -28.49
CA ALA A 40 33.00 5.30 -28.58
C ALA A 40 31.79 5.85 -29.37
N ARG A 41 31.39 5.18 -30.47
CA ARG A 41 30.19 5.54 -31.22
C ARG A 41 28.90 5.31 -30.42
N ALA A 42 28.81 4.21 -29.68
CA ALA A 42 27.68 3.92 -28.79
C ALA A 42 27.56 4.95 -27.65
N GLN A 43 28.68 5.49 -27.14
CA GLN A 43 28.64 6.61 -26.19
C GLN A 43 28.16 7.92 -26.85
N ALA A 44 28.65 8.24 -28.04
CA ALA A 44 28.26 9.46 -28.77
C ALA A 44 26.78 9.46 -29.21
N GLU A 45 26.27 8.33 -29.72
CA GLU A 45 24.89 8.19 -30.18
C GLU A 45 23.93 7.85 -29.02
N GLY A 46 24.42 7.16 -27.98
CA GLY A 46 23.64 6.71 -26.83
C GLY A 46 23.01 7.85 -26.03
N THR A 47 23.71 8.96 -25.80
CA THR A 47 23.15 10.13 -25.10
C THR A 47 21.92 10.70 -25.84
N LYS A 48 21.96 10.75 -27.17
CA LYS A 48 20.84 11.23 -28.00
C LYS A 48 19.64 10.28 -27.96
N VAL A 49 19.88 8.97 -27.97
CA VAL A 49 18.83 7.96 -27.78
C VAL A 49 18.23 8.05 -26.37
N PHE A 50 19.07 8.18 -25.33
CA PHE A 50 18.65 8.36 -23.94
C PHE A 50 17.78 9.61 -23.76
N GLU A 51 18.21 10.77 -24.25
CA GLU A 51 17.38 12.00 -24.25
C GLU A 51 16.03 11.80 -24.93
N THR A 52 15.99 11.04 -26.03
CA THR A 52 14.76 10.78 -26.79
C THR A 52 13.83 9.87 -25.99
N LEU A 53 14.37 8.84 -25.33
CA LEU A 53 13.63 7.96 -24.41
C LEU A 53 13.14 8.70 -23.17
N VAL A 54 13.91 9.62 -22.60
CA VAL A 54 13.48 10.48 -21.48
C VAL A 54 12.33 11.40 -21.92
N LYS A 55 12.45 12.09 -23.06
CA LYS A 55 11.39 12.95 -23.61
C LYS A 55 10.10 12.17 -23.90
N HIS A 56 10.21 10.94 -24.40
CA HIS A 56 9.07 10.01 -24.54
C HIS A 56 8.51 9.56 -23.18
N GLY A 57 9.36 9.24 -22.21
CA GLY A 57 8.98 8.85 -20.86
C GLY A 57 8.20 9.94 -20.13
N GLU A 58 8.68 11.18 -20.14
CA GLU A 58 7.95 12.34 -19.64
C GLU A 58 6.63 12.58 -20.40
N HIS A 59 6.61 12.40 -21.73
CA HIS A 59 5.39 12.59 -22.51
C HIS A 59 4.35 11.51 -22.19
N LEU A 60 4.79 10.28 -21.90
CA LEU A 60 3.95 9.18 -21.42
C LEU A 60 3.49 9.39 -19.98
N GLU A 61 4.34 9.91 -19.09
CA GLU A 61 3.99 10.29 -17.71
C GLU A 61 2.93 11.39 -17.71
N ARG A 62 3.17 12.50 -18.42
CA ARG A 62 2.19 13.59 -18.58
C ARG A 62 0.86 13.10 -19.14
N LYS A 63 0.87 12.27 -20.21
CA LYS A 63 -0.35 11.66 -20.78
C LYS A 63 -1.07 10.73 -19.80
N THR A 64 -0.34 9.86 -19.11
CA THR A 64 -0.91 8.92 -18.13
C THR A 64 -1.48 9.67 -16.93
N ARG A 65 -0.78 10.69 -16.45
CA ARG A 65 -1.21 11.54 -15.34
C ARG A 65 -2.44 12.38 -15.71
N GLN A 66 -2.52 12.89 -16.94
CA GLN A 66 -3.71 13.56 -17.45
C GLN A 66 -4.89 12.59 -17.60
N ALA A 67 -4.70 11.45 -18.26
CA ALA A 67 -5.74 10.43 -18.38
C ALA A 67 -6.24 9.95 -17.00
N ALA A 68 -5.35 9.84 -16.01
CA ALA A 68 -5.69 9.52 -14.63
C ALA A 68 -6.41 10.68 -13.90
N SER A 69 -6.03 11.95 -14.11
CA SER A 69 -6.76 13.09 -13.55
C SER A 69 -8.15 13.23 -14.13
N ASP A 70 -8.29 12.99 -15.43
CA ASP A 70 -9.54 13.14 -16.18
C ASP A 70 -10.48 11.97 -15.84
N THR A 71 -9.96 10.74 -15.75
CA THR A 71 -10.70 9.57 -15.24
C THR A 71 -11.11 9.77 -13.78
N ALA A 72 -10.22 10.29 -12.92
CA ALA A 72 -10.57 10.58 -11.52
C ALA A 72 -11.58 11.73 -11.39
N ALA A 73 -11.54 12.74 -12.27
CA ALA A 73 -12.52 13.82 -12.32
C ALA A 73 -13.89 13.31 -12.78
N ALA A 74 -13.93 12.50 -13.84
CA ALA A 74 -15.15 11.84 -14.32
C ALA A 74 -15.75 10.89 -13.26
N ALA A 75 -14.93 10.06 -12.63
CA ALA A 75 -15.37 9.17 -11.55
C ALA A 75 -15.88 9.95 -10.32
N ARG A 76 -15.23 11.06 -9.94
CA ARG A 76 -15.73 11.97 -8.89
C ARG A 76 -17.02 12.68 -9.30
N GLY A 77 -17.19 13.01 -10.58
CA GLY A 77 -18.42 13.59 -11.13
C GLY A 77 -19.59 12.60 -11.05
N ALA A 78 -19.39 11.39 -11.56
CA ALA A 78 -20.35 10.30 -11.49
C ALA A 78 -20.70 9.94 -10.03
N ALA A 79 -19.69 9.77 -9.17
CA ALA A 79 -19.91 9.49 -7.74
C ALA A 79 -20.68 10.62 -7.03
N LYS A 80 -20.46 11.89 -7.38
CA LYS A 80 -21.27 13.01 -6.87
C LYS A 80 -22.70 13.01 -7.40
N ALA A 81 -22.92 12.66 -8.66
CA ALA A 81 -24.26 12.53 -9.24
C ALA A 81 -25.05 11.41 -8.56
N THR A 82 -24.46 10.21 -8.47
CA THR A 82 -25.07 9.05 -7.78
C THR A 82 -25.25 9.31 -6.28
N ALA A 83 -24.30 9.96 -5.60
CA ALA A 83 -24.47 10.33 -4.20
C ALA A 83 -25.60 11.35 -4.00
N LYS A 84 -25.78 12.31 -4.92
CA LYS A 84 -26.92 13.22 -4.89
C LYS A 84 -28.24 12.48 -5.14
N GLU A 85 -28.30 11.60 -6.13
CA GLU A 85 -29.48 10.77 -6.43
C GLU A 85 -29.85 9.87 -5.23
N MET A 86 -28.86 9.26 -4.58
CA MET A 86 -29.06 8.46 -3.35
C MET A 86 -29.45 9.31 -2.13
N GLN A 87 -28.99 10.57 -2.05
CA GLN A 87 -29.40 11.52 -1.02
C GLN A 87 -30.84 11.99 -1.22
N ASP A 88 -31.25 12.26 -2.47
CA ASP A 88 -32.62 12.60 -2.83
C ASP A 88 -33.55 11.39 -2.61
N MET A 89 -33.05 10.16 -2.78
CA MET A 89 -33.72 8.88 -2.48
C MET A 89 -33.72 8.47 -0.98
N ALA A 90 -34.03 9.44 -0.11
CA ALA A 90 -34.60 9.23 1.23
C ALA A 90 -33.97 8.15 2.16
N GLY A 91 -32.63 8.07 2.24
CA GLY A 91 -31.88 7.52 3.38
C GLY A 91 -31.89 5.99 3.61
N GLY A 92 -33.06 5.33 3.65
CA GLY A 92 -33.21 3.90 3.98
C GLY A 92 -32.67 2.91 2.93
N THR A 93 -32.16 3.42 1.81
CA THR A 93 -31.36 2.68 0.84
C THR A 93 -29.86 2.82 1.14
N TRP A 94 -29.42 3.96 1.68
CA TRP A 94 -28.03 4.19 2.06
C TRP A 94 -27.60 3.32 3.24
N ASP A 95 -28.41 3.23 4.28
CA ASP A 95 -28.21 2.35 5.46
C ASP A 95 -27.86 0.89 5.07
N LYS A 96 -28.55 0.34 4.06
CA LYS A 96 -28.30 -1.00 3.52
C LYS A 96 -27.05 -1.08 2.64
N LEU A 97 -26.71 0.00 1.93
CA LEU A 97 -25.47 0.09 1.15
C LEU A 97 -24.25 0.26 2.06
N GLU A 98 -24.40 0.97 3.18
CA GLU A 98 -23.41 1.09 4.24
C GLU A 98 -23.16 -0.28 4.87
N GLN A 99 -24.20 -1.02 5.24
CA GLN A 99 -24.07 -2.41 5.70
C GLN A 99 -23.35 -3.30 4.66
N VAL A 100 -23.72 -3.24 3.37
CA VAL A 100 -23.06 -4.05 2.31
C VAL A 100 -21.61 -3.59 2.03
N PHE A 101 -21.32 -2.30 2.20
CA PHE A 101 -19.96 -1.75 2.09
C PHE A 101 -19.09 -2.21 3.25
N GLU A 102 -19.56 -2.09 4.50
CA GLU A 102 -18.90 -2.65 5.68
C GLU A 102 -18.63 -4.14 5.49
N ASP A 103 -19.63 -4.90 5.06
CA ASP A 103 -19.53 -6.34 4.84
C ASP A 103 -18.50 -6.68 3.74
N ARG A 104 -18.36 -5.83 2.71
CA ARG A 104 -17.36 -6.00 1.65
C ARG A 104 -15.95 -5.58 2.07
N VAL A 105 -15.82 -4.50 2.85
CA VAL A 105 -14.55 -4.03 3.44
C VAL A 105 -14.05 -5.03 4.48
N ALA A 106 -14.91 -5.51 5.38
CA ALA A 106 -14.60 -6.57 6.34
C ALA A 106 -14.08 -7.82 5.63
N ARG A 107 -14.81 -8.33 4.61
CA ARG A 107 -14.34 -9.48 3.80
C ARG A 107 -13.01 -9.23 3.08
N ALA A 108 -12.67 -7.99 2.74
CA ALA A 108 -11.36 -7.64 2.16
C ALA A 108 -10.26 -7.59 3.23
N LEU A 109 -10.54 -7.03 4.41
CA LEU A 109 -9.62 -6.98 5.55
C LEU A 109 -9.34 -8.37 6.12
N SER A 110 -10.35 -9.23 6.25
CA SER A 110 -10.17 -10.64 6.65
C SER A 110 -9.31 -11.42 5.66
N LYS A 111 -9.45 -11.15 4.35
CA LYS A 111 -8.56 -11.72 3.31
C LYS A 111 -7.12 -11.22 3.40
N LEU A 112 -6.90 -10.05 4.02
CA LEU A 112 -5.58 -9.48 4.31
C LEU A 112 -5.05 -9.90 5.71
N GLY A 113 -5.78 -10.76 6.44
CA GLY A 113 -5.40 -11.23 7.77
C GLY A 113 -5.70 -10.25 8.92
N ILE A 114 -6.42 -9.16 8.65
CA ILE A 114 -6.78 -8.14 9.65
C ILE A 114 -8.09 -8.55 10.30
N PHE A 115 -8.01 -9.16 11.48
CA PHE A 115 -9.16 -9.53 12.30
C PHE A 115 -9.82 -8.31 12.94
N THR A 116 -11.15 -8.34 13.07
CA THR A 116 -11.94 -7.22 13.59
C THR A 116 -12.05 -7.26 15.12
N GLN A 117 -12.48 -6.15 15.72
CA GLN A 117 -12.79 -6.12 17.16
C GLN A 117 -13.88 -7.15 17.54
N ASN A 118 -14.81 -7.50 16.63
CA ASN A 118 -15.86 -8.49 16.90
C ASN A 118 -15.29 -9.92 16.96
N ASP A 119 -14.31 -10.24 16.12
CA ASP A 119 -13.63 -11.54 16.13
C ASP A 119 -12.88 -11.77 17.45
N VAL A 120 -12.19 -10.72 17.96
CA VAL A 120 -11.53 -10.75 19.26
C VAL A 120 -12.53 -10.96 20.41
N GLN A 121 -13.69 -10.32 20.36
CA GLN A 121 -14.76 -10.52 21.35
C GLN A 121 -15.37 -11.94 21.29
N ARG A 122 -15.58 -12.49 20.08
CA ARG A 122 -16.04 -13.88 19.91
C ARG A 122 -15.01 -14.90 20.41
N LEU A 123 -13.72 -14.61 20.24
CA LEU A 123 -12.64 -15.43 20.79
C LEU A 123 -12.62 -15.34 22.32
N ALA A 124 -12.74 -14.14 22.90
CA ALA A 124 -12.81 -13.94 24.35
C ALA A 124 -13.97 -14.72 24.98
N VAL A 125 -15.19 -14.61 24.45
CA VAL A 125 -16.36 -15.37 24.94
C VAL A 125 -16.11 -16.88 24.87
N ARG A 126 -15.50 -17.40 23.78
CA ARG A 126 -15.14 -18.83 23.69
C ARG A 126 -14.08 -19.24 24.70
N VAL A 127 -13.12 -18.36 25.02
CA VAL A 127 -12.11 -18.59 26.06
C VAL A 127 -12.74 -18.55 27.45
N ASP A 128 -13.71 -17.67 27.71
CA ASP A 128 -14.47 -17.63 28.96
C ASP A 128 -15.38 -18.85 29.13
N GLU A 129 -16.08 -19.28 28.07
CA GLU A 129 -16.87 -20.52 28.04
C GLU A 129 -16.00 -21.76 28.28
N LEU A 130 -14.83 -21.84 27.62
CA LEU A 130 -13.88 -22.92 27.82
C LEU A 130 -13.28 -22.90 29.23
N SER A 131 -12.95 -21.71 29.75
CA SER A 131 -12.45 -21.53 31.12
C SER A 131 -13.52 -21.90 32.15
N ALA A 132 -14.78 -21.59 31.89
CA ALA A 132 -15.91 -22.00 32.71
C ALA A 132 -16.17 -23.52 32.61
N ALA A 133 -15.96 -24.14 31.44
CA ALA A 133 -16.06 -25.59 31.27
C ALA A 133 -14.91 -26.32 31.99
N VAL A 134 -13.67 -25.83 31.89
CA VAL A 134 -12.50 -26.34 32.62
C VAL A 134 -12.66 -26.13 34.13
N ASN A 135 -13.14 -24.98 34.58
CA ASN A 135 -13.44 -24.73 36.00
C ASN A 135 -14.60 -25.59 36.51
N ARG A 136 -15.63 -25.85 35.69
CA ARG A 136 -16.68 -26.84 36.01
C ARG A 136 -16.12 -28.26 36.09
N LEU A 137 -15.21 -28.65 35.20
CA LEU A 137 -14.52 -29.94 35.25
C LEU A 137 -13.73 -30.06 36.56
N LEU A 138 -12.86 -29.09 36.86
CA LEU A 138 -12.12 -29.00 38.13
C LEU A 138 -13.05 -29.04 39.36
N LYS A 139 -14.17 -28.30 39.34
CA LYS A 139 -15.15 -28.27 40.43
C LYS A 139 -15.98 -29.55 40.55
N SER A 140 -16.16 -30.29 39.46
CA SER A 140 -16.72 -31.65 39.47
C SER A 140 -15.71 -32.71 39.94
N THR A 141 -14.42 -32.47 39.72
CA THR A 141 -13.31 -33.19 40.35
C THR A 141 -13.15 -32.83 41.84
N GLY A 142 -13.72 -31.70 42.31
CA GLY A 142 -14.11 -31.52 43.72
C GLY A 142 -14.43 -30.07 44.17
N GLY A 143 -15.63 -29.85 44.74
CA GLY A 143 -15.93 -28.71 45.62
C GLY A 143 -17.24 -27.94 45.32
N THR A 144 -18.39 -28.36 45.87
CA THR A 144 -19.74 -27.86 45.47
C THR A 144 -20.41 -26.86 46.43
N SER A 145 -21.10 -25.85 45.88
CA SER A 145 -21.93 -24.80 46.54
C SER A 145 -22.36 -23.70 45.53
N LYS A 146 -23.36 -22.83 45.74
CA LYS A 146 -24.69 -22.85 46.44
C LYS A 146 -25.52 -21.61 45.93
N ALA A 147 -26.83 -21.50 46.20
CA ALA A 147 -27.73 -20.43 45.71
C ALA A 147 -28.50 -19.65 46.82
N GLY A 148 -29.11 -18.49 46.49
CA GLY A 148 -29.97 -17.67 47.39
C GLY A 148 -30.43 -16.32 46.79
N GLY A 149 -31.25 -15.56 47.53
CA GLY A 149 -31.82 -14.23 47.16
C GLY A 149 -32.28 -13.45 48.42
N THR A 150 -32.91 -12.26 48.37
CA THR A 150 -33.39 -11.44 47.23
C THR A 150 -32.98 -9.96 47.47
N PRO A 151 -33.79 -8.86 47.65
CA PRO A 151 -35.20 -8.50 47.35
C PRO A 151 -35.31 -7.43 46.22
N GLY A 152 -35.84 -6.22 46.47
CA GLY A 152 -35.96 -5.11 45.49
C GLY A 152 -36.23 -3.73 46.12
N PHE A 153 -36.31 -2.65 45.31
CA PHE A 153 -36.58 -1.27 45.79
C PHE A 153 -37.38 -0.39 44.80
N LYS A 154 -37.85 0.78 45.25
CA LYS A 154 -38.87 1.64 44.60
C LYS A 154 -38.28 2.78 43.72
N PRO A 155 -39.02 3.29 42.71
CA PRO A 155 -38.63 4.49 41.96
C PRO A 155 -38.93 5.78 42.74
N VAL A 156 -38.11 6.83 42.54
CA VAL A 156 -38.30 8.16 43.16
C VAL A 156 -37.99 9.27 42.15
N LYS A 157 -38.88 10.28 42.07
CA LYS A 157 -38.64 11.51 41.29
C LYS A 157 -38.04 12.63 42.16
N LYS A 158 -37.18 13.41 41.51
CA LYS A 158 -36.48 14.63 41.94
C LYS A 158 -37.37 15.70 42.62
N PRO A 159 -36.98 16.25 43.79
CA PRO A 159 -37.39 17.58 44.27
C PRO A 159 -36.34 18.65 43.93
N ALA A 160 -36.65 19.93 44.16
CA ALA A 160 -35.77 21.06 43.82
C ALA A 160 -35.61 22.09 44.96
N ALA A 161 -34.43 22.73 44.98
CA ALA A 161 -34.09 24.02 45.60
C ALA A 161 -34.34 24.25 47.11
N LYS A 162 -33.25 24.48 47.84
CA LYS A 162 -33.10 25.72 48.66
C LYS A 162 -31.62 26.08 48.86
N LYS A 163 -31.39 27.29 49.38
CA LYS A 163 -30.12 28.05 49.33
C LYS A 163 -29.64 28.39 50.75
N SER A 164 -28.41 28.04 51.08
CA SER A 164 -27.65 28.58 52.21
C SER A 164 -26.15 28.49 51.90
N ALA A 165 -25.33 29.33 52.53
CA ALA A 165 -23.89 29.44 52.25
C ALA A 165 -23.08 29.42 53.55
N ALA A 166 -21.90 28.78 53.53
CA ALA A 166 -20.78 29.11 54.42
C ALA A 166 -19.44 28.45 54.00
N LYS A 167 -18.50 29.27 53.53
CA LYS A 167 -17.15 29.45 54.12
C LYS A 167 -16.30 28.20 54.51
N GLY A 168 -15.21 27.96 53.77
CA GLY A 168 -13.93 27.55 54.40
C GLY A 168 -12.98 26.56 53.68
N ALA A 169 -11.97 27.10 52.97
CA ALA A 169 -10.57 26.60 52.86
C ALA A 169 -10.29 25.20 52.21
N ARG A 170 -9.11 24.88 51.64
CA ARG A 170 -7.79 25.54 51.52
C ARG A 170 -7.28 25.61 50.04
N LYS A 171 -6.05 26.09 49.83
CA LYS A 171 -5.40 26.41 48.52
C LYS A 171 -4.65 25.21 47.86
N PRO A 172 -4.18 25.32 46.59
CA PRO A 172 -3.69 24.21 45.75
C PRO A 172 -2.17 23.98 45.82
N PRO A 173 -1.66 22.95 45.10
CA PRO A 173 -0.87 23.19 43.86
C PRO A 173 -1.28 22.20 42.73
N SER A 174 -0.69 22.13 41.53
CA SER A 174 0.38 22.88 40.82
C SER A 174 0.16 22.77 39.30
N ALA A 175 0.74 23.69 38.53
CA ALA A 175 1.03 23.51 37.11
C ALA A 175 2.54 23.60 36.88
N PRO A 176 3.06 23.06 35.77
CA PRO A 176 4.04 23.79 34.98
C PRO A 176 3.51 24.14 33.59
N LYS A 177 4.10 25.18 32.98
CA LYS A 177 3.81 25.68 31.63
C LYS A 177 5.01 25.43 30.70
N SER A 178 4.74 25.55 29.40
CA SER A 178 5.73 25.71 28.31
C SER A 178 6.43 24.41 27.88
N ALA A 179 6.95 24.30 26.65
CA ALA A 179 7.21 25.38 25.68
C ALA A 179 6.60 25.19 24.29
N ARG A 180 6.22 26.32 23.67
CA ARG A 180 5.89 26.50 22.25
C ARG A 180 6.96 27.40 21.63
N ARG A 181 7.79 26.89 20.72
CA ARG A 181 8.47 27.71 19.69
C ARG A 181 9.17 26.83 18.64
N GLN A 182 9.60 27.49 17.57
CA GLN A 182 10.28 26.95 16.37
C GLN A 182 9.32 26.23 15.39
N SER A 183 9.28 26.55 14.09
CA SER A 183 10.04 27.56 13.33
C SER A 183 9.18 28.31 12.30
N ALA A 184 9.57 29.57 12.09
CA ALA A 184 9.59 30.25 10.80
C ALA A 184 11.01 30.85 10.69
#